data_AF-A0A367IV76-F1
#
_entry.id   AF-A0A367IV76-F1
#
_cell.length_a   1.000
_cell.length_b   1.000
_cell.length_c   1.000
_cell.angle_alpha   90.00
_cell.angle_beta   90.00
_cell.angle_gamma   90.00
#
_symmetry.space_group_name_H-M   'P 1'
#
loop_
_entity.id
_entity.type
_entity.pdbx_description
1 polymer ?
#
loop_
_entity_poly.entity_id
_entity_poly.type
_entity_poly.pdbx_seq_one_letter_code
_entity_poly.pdbx_strand_id
1 'polypeptide(L)'
;LNYILWLEDLLNETTPKDVVTKVKGIDIGVGASCIYPLLGCSSYNNWTFLGTDIDARSIDYATKNVEKNQLQDRIQLVHNTDADRIFLLEKNETFYDFCMCNPPFYESKEALEEAASNKELEPYAVCTGSSNEMITKGGEYGFVGRMIRESISLRTQVRWYTSMLGLKRSIYPLVRLLKEANITNYLVTELKQGNTTRWVIAWSFYSERAVKTYQLEEYHPKCQFTVKLPKSIQFVLNHVELILKDLDIVFEKDGQDIRSVIRKNTWSRAARRQKRQKIV
;
A
#
# COMPACT_ATOMS: atom_id res chain seq x y z
N LEU A 1 14.88 -6.92 1.74
CA LEU A 1 14.58 -7.23 0.32
C LEU A 1 13.12 -7.63 0.10
N ASN A 2 12.56 -8.56 0.90
CA ASN A 2 11.19 -9.08 0.72
C ASN A 2 10.09 -8.01 0.52
N TYR A 3 10.16 -6.89 1.25
CA TYR A 3 9.17 -5.81 1.09
C TYR A 3 9.22 -5.16 -0.31
N ILE A 4 10.43 -4.89 -0.83
CA ILE A 4 10.62 -4.32 -2.16
C ILE A 4 10.14 -5.28 -3.26
N LEU A 5 10.49 -6.56 -3.15
CA LEU A 5 10.04 -7.59 -4.11
C LEU A 5 8.52 -7.74 -4.10
N TRP A 6 7.92 -7.71 -2.92
CA TRP A 6 6.46 -7.80 -2.81
C TRP A 6 5.76 -6.56 -3.37
N LEU A 7 6.32 -5.36 -3.19
CA LEU A 7 5.84 -4.13 -3.83
C LEU A 7 5.95 -4.23 -5.36
N GLU A 8 7.04 -4.81 -5.88
CA GLU A 8 7.18 -5.06 -7.32
C GLU A 8 6.03 -5.95 -7.84
N ASP A 9 5.77 -7.09 -7.20
CA ASP A 9 4.67 -7.99 -7.58
C ASP A 9 3.31 -7.26 -7.56
N LEU A 10 3.06 -6.50 -6.49
CA LEU A 10 1.84 -5.72 -6.33
C LEU A 10 1.65 -4.71 -7.45
N LEU A 11 2.70 -3.95 -7.79
CA LEU A 11 2.65 -2.94 -8.84
C LEU A 11 2.52 -3.56 -10.24
N ASN A 12 3.26 -4.63 -10.52
CA ASN A 12 3.21 -5.34 -11.80
C ASN A 12 1.83 -5.95 -12.08
N GLU A 13 1.10 -6.35 -11.04
CA GLU A 13 -0.25 -6.87 -11.16
C GLU A 13 -1.31 -5.77 -11.31
N THR A 14 -1.14 -4.65 -10.60
CA THR A 14 -2.22 -3.66 -10.43
C THR A 14 -2.03 -2.37 -11.22
N THR A 15 -0.90 -2.21 -11.91
CA THR A 15 -0.62 -1.06 -12.77
C THR A 15 -0.84 -1.43 -14.25
N PRO A 16 -1.62 -0.65 -15.01
CA PRO A 16 -1.76 -0.84 -16.45
C PRO A 16 -0.40 -0.83 -17.15
N LYS A 17 -0.19 -1.73 -18.11
CA LYS A 17 1.12 -1.99 -18.73
C LYS A 17 1.46 -1.06 -19.90
N ASP A 18 0.65 -0.05 -20.14
CA ASP A 18 0.58 0.61 -21.44
C ASP A 18 1.76 1.56 -21.77
N VAL A 19 2.68 1.82 -20.84
CA VAL A 19 3.97 2.47 -21.12
C VAL A 19 5.00 1.98 -20.11
N VAL A 20 6.29 1.91 -20.47
CA VAL A 20 7.38 1.82 -19.48
C VAL A 20 7.37 3.10 -18.65
N THR A 21 6.60 3.11 -17.56
CA THR A 21 6.50 4.26 -16.68
C THR A 21 7.64 4.26 -15.68
N LYS A 22 8.16 5.45 -15.38
CA LYS A 22 8.96 5.65 -14.17
C LYS A 22 8.06 5.37 -12.97
N VAL A 23 8.54 4.53 -12.05
CA VAL A 23 7.84 4.23 -10.80
C VAL A 23 8.28 5.25 -9.76
N LYS A 24 7.33 5.90 -9.09
CA LYS A 24 7.57 6.88 -8.04
C LYS A 24 7.13 6.33 -6.69
N GLY A 25 8.10 6.05 -5.82
CA GLY A 25 7.88 5.63 -4.45
C GLY A 25 8.04 6.77 -3.45
N ILE A 26 7.39 6.63 -2.29
CA ILE A 26 7.67 7.44 -1.10
C ILE A 26 8.17 6.48 -0.02
N ASP A 27 9.27 6.82 0.65
CA ASP A 27 9.72 6.13 1.85
C ASP A 27 9.54 7.04 3.08
N ILE A 28 8.69 6.63 4.01
CA ILE A 28 8.33 7.40 5.21
C ILE A 28 9.12 6.86 6.39
N GLY A 29 9.98 7.70 6.97
CA GLY A 29 10.95 7.27 7.98
C GLY A 29 12.12 6.55 7.32
N VAL A 30 12.78 7.21 6.37
CA VAL A 30 13.86 6.64 5.55
C VAL A 30 15.08 6.21 6.38
N GLY A 31 15.25 6.81 7.57
CA GLY A 31 16.33 6.54 8.50
C GLY A 31 17.70 6.93 7.96
N ALA A 32 18.73 6.88 8.81
CA ALA A 32 20.10 7.20 8.41
C ALA A 32 20.63 6.30 7.28
N SER A 33 20.12 5.07 7.17
CA SER A 33 20.57 4.08 6.19
C SER A 33 20.06 4.35 4.77
N CYS A 34 18.89 4.99 4.61
CA CYS A 34 18.21 5.12 3.31
C CYS A 34 18.02 3.77 2.59
N ILE A 35 17.82 2.69 3.34
CA ILE A 35 17.97 1.34 2.80
C ILE A 35 16.93 1.00 1.73
N TYR A 36 15.67 1.43 1.88
CA TYR A 36 14.64 1.09 0.90
C TYR A 36 14.81 1.86 -0.43
N PRO A 37 15.04 3.19 -0.45
CA PRO A 37 15.32 3.90 -1.69
C PRO A 37 16.57 3.39 -2.39
N LEU A 38 17.64 3.10 -1.66
CA LEU A 38 18.88 2.57 -2.22
C LEU A 38 18.67 1.19 -2.86
N LEU A 39 18.02 0.27 -2.15
CA LEU A 39 17.71 -1.06 -2.69
C LEU A 39 16.76 -0.98 -3.89
N GLY A 40 15.68 -0.21 -3.79
CA GLY A 40 14.72 -0.04 -4.88
C GLY A 40 15.38 0.54 -6.14
N CYS A 41 16.19 1.59 -6.00
CA CYS A 41 16.88 2.20 -7.14
C CYS A 41 17.98 1.30 -7.72
N SER A 42 18.65 0.49 -6.89
CA SER A 42 19.66 -0.47 -7.33
C SER A 42 19.04 -1.69 -8.02
N SER A 43 17.86 -2.12 -7.61
CA SER A 43 17.18 -3.29 -8.20
C SER A 43 16.41 -2.94 -9.47
N TYR A 44 15.87 -1.74 -9.57
CA TYR A 44 15.01 -1.33 -10.69
C TYR A 44 15.42 0.01 -11.24
N ASN A 45 15.87 0.09 -12.50
CA ASN A 45 16.39 1.32 -13.10
C ASN A 45 15.33 2.43 -13.29
N ASN A 46 14.05 2.09 -13.29
CA ASN A 46 12.94 3.02 -13.49
C ASN A 46 12.32 3.54 -12.18
N TRP A 47 12.81 3.14 -11.01
CA TRP A 47 12.28 3.59 -9.72
C TRP A 47 12.89 4.95 -9.31
N THR A 48 12.09 5.77 -8.64
CA THR A 48 12.53 7.03 -8.03
C THR A 48 11.84 7.15 -6.68
N PHE A 49 12.48 7.83 -5.73
CA PHE A 49 11.99 7.93 -4.36
C PHE A 49 11.96 9.37 -3.87
N LEU A 50 10.90 9.68 -3.13
CA LEU A 50 10.88 10.73 -2.13
C LEU A 50 11.06 10.06 -0.75
N GLY A 51 12.20 10.26 -0.10
CA GLY A 51 12.42 9.82 1.28
C GLY A 51 12.16 10.95 2.26
N THR A 52 11.41 10.68 3.34
CA THR A 52 11.16 11.63 4.41
C THR A 52 11.60 11.08 5.76
N ASP A 53 12.10 11.96 6.63
CA ASP A 53 12.40 11.62 8.02
C ASP A 53 12.19 12.84 8.92
N ILE A 54 11.90 12.62 10.20
CA ILE A 54 11.77 13.68 11.20
C ILE A 54 13.12 14.01 11.87
N ASP A 55 14.06 13.06 11.94
CA ASP A 55 15.40 13.31 12.47
C ASP A 55 16.29 13.91 11.38
N ALA A 56 16.65 15.18 11.55
CA ALA A 56 17.57 15.88 10.65
C ALA A 56 18.91 15.14 10.50
N ARG A 57 19.40 14.48 11.55
CA ARG A 57 20.64 13.70 11.47
C ARG A 57 20.46 12.46 10.59
N SER A 58 19.31 11.80 10.66
CA SER A 58 19.00 10.69 9.75
C SER A 58 18.99 11.17 8.30
N ILE A 59 18.41 12.34 8.01
CA ILE A 59 18.48 12.95 6.68
C ILE A 59 19.92 13.25 6.24
N ASP A 60 20.77 13.78 7.11
CA ASP A 60 22.17 14.07 6.78
C ASP A 60 22.95 12.80 6.39
N TYR A 61 22.79 11.72 7.15
CA TYR A 61 23.42 10.43 6.84
C TYR A 61 22.83 9.78 5.59
N ALA A 62 21.50 9.82 5.43
CA ALA A 62 20.82 9.32 4.25
C ALA A 62 21.32 10.04 2.99
N THR A 63 21.49 11.36 3.04
CA THR A 63 21.99 12.19 1.94
C THR A 63 23.40 11.76 1.53
N LYS A 64 24.30 11.61 2.50
CA LYS A 64 25.67 11.10 2.24
C LYS A 64 25.67 9.70 1.63
N ASN A 65 24.77 8.82 2.08
CA ASN A 65 24.63 7.48 1.53
C ASN A 65 24.12 7.50 0.08
N VAL A 66 23.15 8.37 -0.24
CA VAL A 66 22.64 8.56 -1.61
C VAL A 66 23.75 9.09 -2.53
N GLU A 67 24.47 10.11 -2.12
CA GLU A 67 25.58 10.71 -2.90
C GLU A 67 26.71 9.71 -3.13
N LYS A 68 27.10 8.95 -2.10
CA LYS A 68 28.14 7.92 -2.21
C LYS A 68 27.78 6.83 -3.22
N ASN A 69 26.49 6.52 -3.37
CA ASN A 69 25.98 5.56 -4.35
C ASN A 69 25.59 6.21 -5.70
N GLN A 70 25.79 7.53 -5.86
CA GLN A 70 25.49 8.28 -7.09
C GLN A 70 24.02 8.19 -7.51
N LEU A 71 23.10 8.23 -6.53
CA LEU A 71 21.66 8.08 -6.75
C LEU A 71 20.86 9.37 -6.50
N GLN A 72 21.51 10.52 -6.36
CA GLN A 72 20.87 11.81 -6.07
C GLN A 72 19.82 12.25 -7.12
N ASP A 73 19.99 11.84 -8.38
CA ASP A 73 19.01 12.15 -9.45
C ASP A 73 17.73 11.31 -9.35
N ARG A 74 17.72 10.28 -8.50
CA ARG A 74 16.62 9.31 -8.36
C ARG A 74 16.04 9.26 -6.95
N ILE A 75 16.77 9.75 -5.94
CA ILE A 75 16.35 9.75 -4.55
C ILE A 75 16.42 11.18 -4.03
N GLN A 76 15.25 11.78 -3.84
CA GLN A 76 15.11 13.08 -3.18
C GLN A 76 14.80 12.86 -1.71
N LEU A 77 15.51 13.56 -0.82
CA LEU A 77 15.32 13.48 0.62
C LEU A 77 14.77 14.80 1.16
N VAL A 78 13.79 14.73 2.05
CA VAL A 78 13.15 15.90 2.67
C VAL A 78 13.06 15.70 4.17
N HIS A 79 13.55 16.69 4.93
CA HIS A 79 13.37 16.75 6.38
C HIS A 79 11.95 17.18 6.72
N ASN A 80 11.22 16.32 7.43
CA ASN A 80 9.91 16.63 7.95
C ASN A 80 10.03 17.34 9.30
N THR A 81 9.65 18.61 9.36
CA THR A 81 9.65 19.39 10.60
C THR A 81 8.36 19.26 11.41
N ASP A 82 7.34 18.57 10.89
CA ASP A 82 6.03 18.39 11.52
C ASP A 82 5.74 16.89 11.77
N ALA A 83 5.86 16.48 13.04
CA ALA A 83 5.64 15.09 13.47
C ALA A 83 4.19 14.62 13.27
N ASP A 84 3.23 15.54 13.23
CA ASP A 84 1.81 15.24 13.14
C ASP A 84 1.33 15.12 11.69
N ARG A 85 2.15 15.53 10.71
CA ARG A 85 1.90 15.38 9.27
C ARG A 85 2.84 14.34 8.68
N ILE A 86 2.33 13.17 8.33
CA ILE A 86 3.13 12.08 7.75
C ILE A 86 3.40 12.32 6.26
N PHE A 87 2.37 12.69 5.49
CA PHE A 87 2.50 12.90 4.05
C PHE A 87 2.78 14.38 3.74
N LEU A 88 4.00 14.66 3.29
CA LEU A 88 4.44 15.96 2.78
C LEU A 88 4.07 16.15 1.30
N LEU A 89 2.83 15.84 0.95
CA LEU A 89 2.32 15.95 -0.41
C LEU A 89 1.36 17.13 -0.51
N GLU A 90 1.52 17.91 -1.58
CA GLU A 90 0.57 18.94 -1.99
C GLU A 90 -0.46 18.34 -2.94
N LYS A 91 -1.74 18.69 -2.76
CA LYS A 91 -2.85 18.02 -3.46
C LYS A 91 -2.78 18.23 -4.97
N ASN A 92 -2.92 17.13 -5.71
CA ASN A 92 -2.98 17.09 -7.18
C ASN A 92 -1.71 17.57 -7.92
N GLU A 93 -0.56 17.68 -7.25
CA GLU A 93 0.69 18.06 -7.91
C GLU A 93 1.45 16.84 -8.46
N THR A 94 1.94 15.99 -7.55
CA THR A 94 2.72 14.80 -7.91
C THR A 94 1.99 13.54 -7.49
N PHE A 95 1.89 12.59 -8.42
CA PHE A 95 1.31 11.27 -8.20
C PHE A 95 2.43 10.25 -7.99
N TYR A 96 2.19 9.32 -7.06
CA TYR A 96 3.10 8.26 -6.67
C TYR A 96 2.45 6.89 -6.86
N ASP A 97 3.25 5.90 -7.22
CA ASP A 97 2.79 4.53 -7.43
C ASP A 97 2.67 3.79 -6.09
N PHE A 98 3.52 4.13 -5.12
CA PHE A 98 3.41 3.59 -3.77
C PHE A 98 3.99 4.53 -2.71
N CYS A 99 3.56 4.34 -1.46
CA CYS A 99 4.37 4.69 -0.29
C CYS A 99 4.70 3.44 0.49
N MET A 100 5.87 3.42 1.12
CA MET A 100 6.29 2.41 2.05
C MET A 100 6.73 3.06 3.37
N CYS A 101 6.58 2.31 4.44
CA CYS A 101 6.96 2.73 5.77
C CYS A 101 7.36 1.50 6.59
N ASN A 102 8.40 1.64 7.41
CA ASN A 102 8.69 0.75 8.53
C ASN A 102 8.53 1.56 9.82
N PRO A 103 7.33 1.58 10.43
CA PRO A 103 7.02 2.52 11.49
C PRO A 103 7.80 2.20 12.77
N PRO A 104 8.01 3.21 13.64
CA PRO A 104 8.55 2.99 14.97
C PRO A 104 7.68 2.01 15.79
N PHE A 105 8.32 1.02 16.43
CA PHE A 105 7.64 -0.16 16.98
C PHE A 105 6.98 0.03 18.36
N TYR A 106 7.41 1.01 19.16
CA TYR A 106 7.10 1.14 20.58
C TYR A 106 6.23 2.37 20.89
N GLU A 107 5.43 2.28 21.94
CA GLU A 107 4.53 3.36 22.39
C GLU A 107 5.22 4.38 23.30
N SER A 108 6.25 3.93 24.02
CA SER A 108 6.99 4.75 24.97
C SER A 108 8.38 4.17 25.22
N LYS A 109 9.22 4.92 25.93
CA LYS A 109 10.55 4.50 26.33
C LYS A 109 10.50 3.36 27.35
N GLU A 110 9.50 3.36 28.21
CA GLU A 110 9.22 2.31 29.18
C GLU A 110 8.84 0.99 28.48
N ALA A 111 8.03 1.05 27.41
CA ALA A 111 7.69 -0.14 26.62
C ALA A 111 8.90 -0.72 25.87
N LEU A 112 9.85 0.13 25.45
CA LEU A 112 11.13 -0.29 24.87
C LEU A 112 12.03 -0.96 25.94
N GLU A 113 12.12 -0.37 27.14
CA GLU A 113 12.91 -0.89 28.26
C GLU A 113 12.33 -2.21 28.79
N GLU A 114 11.00 -2.33 28.88
CA GLU A 114 10.30 -3.56 29.25
C GLU A 114 10.53 -4.66 28.20
N ALA A 115 10.45 -4.33 26.90
CA ALA A 115 10.78 -5.26 25.82
C ALA A 115 12.27 -5.67 25.82
N ALA A 116 13.19 -4.77 26.18
CA ALA A 116 14.61 -5.08 26.31
C ALA A 116 14.91 -5.99 27.52
N SER A 117 14.12 -5.89 28.59
CA SER A 117 14.22 -6.76 29.76
C SER A 117 13.67 -8.17 29.52
N ASN A 118 12.62 -8.30 28.69
CA ASN A 118 12.01 -9.56 28.29
C ASN A 118 12.70 -10.16 27.05
N LYS A 119 13.91 -10.69 27.23
CA LYS A 119 14.77 -11.32 26.19
C LYS A 119 14.17 -12.51 25.42
N GLU A 120 12.95 -12.94 25.71
CA GLU A 120 12.36 -14.17 25.16
C GLU A 120 11.44 -13.97 23.94
N LEU A 121 11.03 -12.73 23.60
CA LEU A 121 9.90 -12.54 22.69
C LEU A 121 10.12 -11.79 21.36
N GLU A 122 11.27 -11.20 21.03
CA GLU A 122 11.49 -10.58 19.69
C GLU A 122 12.99 -10.58 19.26
N PRO A 123 13.30 -10.40 17.95
CA PRO A 123 14.44 -11.04 17.29
C PRO A 123 15.79 -10.46 17.70
N TYR A 124 16.82 -11.33 17.68
CA TYR A 124 18.23 -11.09 18.02
C TYR A 124 18.94 -9.91 17.31
N ALA A 125 18.26 -9.12 16.48
CA ALA A 125 18.82 -7.93 15.87
C ALA A 125 19.01 -6.85 16.95
N VAL A 126 20.27 -6.45 17.18
CA VAL A 126 20.62 -5.35 18.08
C VAL A 126 19.87 -4.10 17.61
N CYS A 127 18.83 -3.71 18.36
CA CYS A 127 18.02 -2.55 18.07
C CYS A 127 18.86 -1.29 18.38
N THR A 128 19.55 -0.76 17.37
CA THR A 128 20.39 0.45 17.46
C THR A 128 19.68 1.70 16.97
N GLY A 129 18.37 1.62 16.73
CA GLY A 129 17.57 2.74 16.24
C GLY A 129 17.55 3.91 17.24
N SER A 130 17.35 5.12 16.73
CA SER A 130 17.17 6.30 17.58
C SER A 130 15.85 6.22 18.37
N SER A 131 15.69 6.99 19.46
CA SER A 131 14.44 7.00 20.23
C SER A 131 13.21 7.34 19.38
N ASN A 132 13.38 8.15 18.32
CA ASN A 132 12.30 8.53 17.40
C ASN A 132 12.03 7.45 16.34
N GLU A 133 13.00 6.60 16.01
CA GLU A 133 12.81 5.41 15.16
C GLU A 133 12.17 4.25 15.92
N MET A 134 12.06 4.37 17.24
CA MET A 134 11.49 3.33 18.09
C MET A 134 10.17 3.75 18.72
N ILE A 135 9.90 5.03 18.97
CA ILE A 135 8.73 5.45 19.77
C ILE A 135 7.77 6.35 18.99
N THR A 136 6.46 6.07 19.06
CA THR A 136 5.42 6.97 18.56
C THR A 136 4.15 6.90 19.40
N LYS A 137 3.38 8.00 19.43
CA LYS A 137 2.11 8.06 20.18
C LYS A 137 1.11 7.04 19.63
N GLY A 138 0.71 6.11 20.50
CA GLY A 138 -0.18 4.99 20.15
C GLY A 138 0.50 3.87 19.35
N GLY A 139 1.84 3.91 19.26
CA GLY A 139 2.66 2.84 18.70
C GLY A 139 2.42 2.64 17.22
N GLU A 140 2.76 1.45 16.74
CA GLU A 140 2.54 1.05 15.36
C GLU A 140 1.07 1.28 14.91
N TYR A 141 0.10 0.90 15.74
CA TYR A 141 -1.32 1.12 15.43
C TYR A 141 -1.66 2.60 15.28
N GLY A 142 -1.17 3.45 16.18
CA GLY A 142 -1.39 4.90 16.16
C GLY A 142 -0.80 5.55 14.92
N PHE A 143 0.42 5.17 14.56
CA PHE A 143 1.13 5.70 13.38
C PHE A 143 0.44 5.28 12.08
N VAL A 144 0.21 3.98 11.88
CA VAL A 144 -0.46 3.49 10.66
C VAL A 144 -1.91 3.98 10.61
N GLY A 145 -2.57 4.13 11.75
CA GLY A 145 -3.88 4.77 11.83
C GLY A 145 -3.89 6.22 11.37
N ARG A 146 -2.83 7.00 11.66
CA ARG A 146 -2.66 8.36 11.10
C ARG A 146 -2.43 8.31 9.59
N MET A 147 -1.59 7.40 9.09
CA MET A 147 -1.39 7.21 7.65
C MET A 147 -2.71 6.94 6.93
N ILE A 148 -3.56 6.06 7.48
CA ILE A 148 -4.88 5.76 6.91
C ILE A 148 -5.74 7.04 6.87
N ARG A 149 -5.79 7.82 7.95
CA ARG A 149 -6.58 9.07 7.99
C ARG A 149 -6.09 10.11 6.99
N GLU A 150 -4.79 10.34 6.90
CA GLU A 150 -4.22 11.28 5.92
C GLU A 150 -4.46 10.81 4.47
N SER A 151 -4.36 9.50 4.22
CA SER A 151 -4.62 8.91 2.90
C SER A 151 -6.03 9.17 2.37
N ILE A 152 -7.03 9.39 3.24
CA ILE A 152 -8.41 9.74 2.84
C ILE A 152 -8.44 11.08 2.08
N SER A 153 -7.56 12.02 2.44
CA SER A 153 -7.45 13.31 1.78
C SER A 153 -6.67 13.26 0.47
N LEU A 154 -5.69 12.36 0.37
CA LEU A 154 -4.80 12.20 -0.78
C LEU A 154 -5.38 11.24 -1.85
N ARG A 155 -6.18 10.26 -1.42
CA ARG A 155 -6.88 9.28 -2.26
C ARG A 155 -5.96 8.67 -3.32
N THR A 156 -6.23 8.93 -4.59
CA THR A 156 -5.55 8.37 -5.76
C THR A 156 -4.22 9.07 -6.08
N GLN A 157 -3.80 10.04 -5.28
CA GLN A 157 -2.48 10.67 -5.41
C GLN A 157 -1.34 9.69 -5.11
N VAL A 158 -1.58 8.69 -4.26
CA VAL A 158 -0.71 7.52 -4.12
C VAL A 158 -1.53 6.29 -4.51
N ARG A 159 -1.02 5.46 -5.43
CA ARG A 159 -1.77 4.26 -5.89
C ARG A 159 -1.85 3.22 -4.78
N TRP A 160 -0.73 2.87 -4.14
CA TRP A 160 -0.71 1.96 -3.00
C TRP A 160 -0.10 2.61 -1.78
N TYR A 161 -0.87 2.68 -0.69
CA TYR A 161 -0.33 3.04 0.61
C TYR A 161 0.06 1.76 1.33
N THR A 162 1.31 1.63 1.79
CA THR A 162 1.77 0.42 2.47
C THR A 162 2.55 0.74 3.74
N SER A 163 2.43 -0.12 4.76
CA SER A 163 3.24 -0.06 5.98
C SER A 163 3.60 -1.46 6.45
N MET A 164 4.85 -1.65 6.85
CA MET A 164 5.27 -2.84 7.58
C MET A 164 4.67 -2.82 8.98
N LEU A 165 4.40 -4.00 9.52
CA LEU A 165 3.92 -4.24 10.87
C LEU A 165 4.82 -5.29 11.53
N GLY A 166 5.37 -4.95 12.69
CA GLY A 166 6.05 -5.86 13.60
C GLY A 166 5.10 -6.73 14.40
N LEU A 167 3.89 -6.26 14.68
CA LEU A 167 2.98 -6.92 15.61
C LEU A 167 1.74 -7.48 14.90
N LYS A 168 1.56 -8.81 14.92
CA LYS A 168 0.36 -9.46 14.34
C LYS A 168 -0.95 -8.91 14.93
N ARG A 169 -0.95 -8.56 16.22
CA ARG A 169 -2.12 -7.99 16.93
C ARG A 169 -2.59 -6.65 16.37
N SER A 170 -1.73 -5.91 15.67
CA SER A 170 -2.07 -4.62 15.04
C SER A 170 -2.95 -4.79 13.80
N ILE A 171 -2.88 -5.94 13.12
CA ILE A 171 -3.51 -6.15 11.81
C ILE A 171 -5.04 -6.00 11.91
N TYR A 172 -5.68 -6.72 12.82
CA TYR A 172 -7.14 -6.74 12.91
C TYR A 172 -7.74 -5.36 13.21
N PRO A 173 -7.25 -4.59 14.21
CA PRO A 173 -7.67 -3.21 14.43
C PRO A 173 -7.47 -2.30 13.20
N LEU A 174 -6.35 -2.40 12.49
CA LEU A 174 -6.09 -1.59 11.29
C LEU A 174 -7.01 -1.95 10.13
N VAL A 175 -7.29 -3.23 9.92
CA VAL A 175 -8.26 -3.70 8.92
C VAL A 175 -9.67 -3.20 9.25
N ARG A 176 -10.04 -3.14 10.54
CA ARG A 176 -11.31 -2.51 10.96
C ARG A 176 -11.35 -1.02 10.62
N LEU A 177 -10.26 -0.29 10.88
CA LEU A 177 -10.16 1.13 10.57
C LEU A 177 -10.30 1.40 9.06
N LEU A 178 -9.69 0.57 8.20
CA LEU A 178 -9.85 0.65 6.74
C LEU A 178 -11.33 0.47 6.33
N LYS A 179 -12.03 -0.50 6.93
CA LYS A 179 -13.45 -0.75 6.66
C LYS A 179 -14.34 0.41 7.12
N GLU A 180 -14.07 0.96 8.29
CA GLU A 180 -14.79 2.14 8.82
C GLU A 180 -14.57 3.37 7.94
N ALA A 181 -13.40 3.50 7.31
CA ALA A 181 -13.10 4.51 6.30
C ALA A 181 -13.67 4.21 4.89
N ASN A 182 -14.44 3.13 4.71
CA ASN A 182 -14.95 2.63 3.43
C ASN A 182 -13.85 2.29 2.39
N ILE A 183 -12.65 1.96 2.86
CA ILE A 183 -11.55 1.50 2.02
C ILE A 183 -11.69 -0.01 1.88
N THR A 184 -12.16 -0.45 0.71
CA THR A 184 -12.44 -1.87 0.44
C THR A 184 -11.33 -2.56 -0.35
N ASN A 185 -10.40 -1.80 -0.93
CA ASN A 185 -9.23 -2.32 -1.63
C ASN A 185 -8.04 -2.30 -0.68
N TYR A 186 -7.83 -3.41 0.01
CA TYR A 186 -6.73 -3.59 0.94
C TYR A 186 -6.32 -5.05 0.97
N LEU A 187 -5.09 -5.29 1.41
CA LEU A 187 -4.49 -6.61 1.48
C LEU A 187 -3.44 -6.63 2.60
N VAL A 188 -3.20 -7.82 3.14
CA VAL A 188 -2.23 -8.05 4.20
C VAL A 188 -1.36 -9.21 3.78
N THR A 189 -0.04 -9.07 3.88
CA THR A 189 0.91 -10.14 3.58
C THR A 189 1.80 -10.45 4.77
N GLU A 190 2.49 -11.58 4.71
CA GLU A 190 3.50 -12.01 5.67
C GLU A 190 4.87 -12.06 4.98
N LEU A 191 5.87 -11.44 5.59
CA LEU A 191 7.27 -11.49 5.20
C LEU A 191 8.04 -12.29 6.26
N LYS A 192 8.50 -13.49 5.90
CA LYS A 192 9.24 -14.37 6.81
C LYS A 192 10.71 -14.46 6.40
N GLN A 193 11.62 -14.16 7.35
CA GLN A 193 13.06 -14.31 7.17
C GLN A 193 13.67 -14.97 8.42
N GLY A 194 14.01 -16.26 8.30
CA GLY A 194 14.44 -17.07 9.44
C GLY A 194 13.33 -17.13 10.50
N ASN A 195 13.68 -16.76 11.74
CA ASN A 195 12.77 -16.72 12.88
C ASN A 195 11.97 -15.40 12.97
N THR A 196 12.32 -14.39 12.19
CA THR A 196 11.64 -13.10 12.22
C THR A 196 10.51 -13.08 11.22
N THR A 197 9.29 -12.90 11.70
CA THR A 197 8.11 -12.63 10.89
C THR A 197 7.75 -11.16 11.00
N ARG A 198 7.44 -10.56 9.86
CA ARG A 198 6.83 -9.23 9.75
C ARG A 198 5.60 -9.34 8.85
N TRP A 199 4.69 -8.40 8.96
CA TRP A 199 3.54 -8.28 8.08
C TRP A 199 3.63 -6.98 7.31
N VAL A 200 2.89 -6.88 6.21
CA VAL A 200 2.67 -5.60 5.53
C VAL A 200 1.19 -5.45 5.30
N ILE A 201 0.66 -4.29 5.67
CA ILE A 201 -0.69 -3.87 5.31
C ILE A 201 -0.60 -2.89 4.15
N ALA A 202 -1.42 -3.10 3.12
CA ALA A 202 -1.53 -2.22 1.98
C ALA A 202 -2.98 -1.88 1.68
N TRP A 203 -3.22 -0.65 1.22
CA TRP A 203 -4.54 -0.20 0.81
C TRP A 203 -4.48 0.77 -0.37
N SER A 204 -5.57 0.85 -1.12
CA SER A 204 -5.67 1.68 -2.32
C SER A 204 -7.06 2.31 -2.46
N PHE A 205 -7.10 3.46 -3.13
CA PHE A 205 -8.34 4.12 -3.58
C PHE A 205 -8.63 3.85 -5.06
N TYR A 206 -7.77 3.11 -5.76
CA TYR A 206 -7.97 2.64 -7.12
C TYR A 206 -8.88 1.41 -7.17
N SER A 207 -9.46 1.14 -8.34
CA SER A 207 -10.34 0.00 -8.58
C SER A 207 -9.58 -1.32 -8.76
N GLU A 208 -8.33 -1.24 -9.18
CA GLU A 208 -7.46 -2.36 -9.49
C GLU A 208 -7.07 -3.11 -8.21
N ARG A 209 -7.39 -4.40 -8.15
CA ARG A 209 -7.18 -5.24 -6.96
C ARG A 209 -6.15 -6.30 -7.26
N ALA A 210 -5.26 -6.54 -6.31
CA ALA A 210 -4.34 -7.66 -6.39
C ALA A 210 -5.08 -8.98 -6.12
N VAL A 211 -4.83 -9.98 -6.96
CA VAL A 211 -5.40 -11.33 -6.88
C VAL A 211 -4.30 -12.38 -6.73
N LYS A 212 -3.19 -12.22 -7.45
CA LYS A 212 -2.06 -13.15 -7.55
C LYS A 212 -0.95 -12.85 -6.56
N THR A 213 -0.71 -11.57 -6.28
CA THR A 213 0.26 -11.10 -5.30
C THR A 213 -0.02 -11.81 -3.97
N TYR A 214 1.01 -12.33 -3.31
CA TYR A 214 0.82 -13.09 -2.07
C TYR A 214 0.19 -12.22 -0.98
N GLN A 215 -0.89 -12.74 -0.39
CA GLN A 215 -1.67 -12.12 0.68
C GLN A 215 -2.30 -13.22 1.56
N LEU A 216 -2.56 -12.88 2.81
CA LEU A 216 -3.16 -13.74 3.82
C LEU A 216 -4.68 -13.81 3.62
N GLU A 217 -5.19 -15.01 3.36
CA GLU A 217 -6.61 -15.26 3.10
C GLU A 217 -7.53 -14.81 4.25
N GLU A 218 -7.05 -14.89 5.50
CA GLU A 218 -7.77 -14.45 6.70
C GLU A 218 -8.25 -12.99 6.61
N TYR A 219 -7.50 -12.14 5.91
CA TYR A 219 -7.76 -10.70 5.82
C TYR A 219 -8.37 -10.27 4.49
N HIS A 220 -8.63 -11.19 3.55
CA HIS A 220 -9.19 -10.84 2.25
C HIS A 220 -10.51 -10.06 2.35
N PRO A 221 -10.69 -8.97 1.57
CA PRO A 221 -11.95 -8.26 1.50
C PRO A 221 -13.08 -9.18 1.00
N LYS A 222 -14.18 -9.27 1.76
CA LYS A 222 -15.36 -10.11 1.39
C LYS A 222 -16.06 -9.68 0.09
N CYS A 223 -15.72 -8.51 -0.44
CA CYS A 223 -16.21 -8.01 -1.73
C CYS A 223 -15.37 -8.47 -2.92
N GLN A 224 -14.33 -9.26 -2.69
CA GLN A 224 -13.49 -9.88 -3.72
C GLN A 224 -13.74 -11.38 -3.69
N PHE A 225 -14.08 -11.96 -4.84
CA PHE A 225 -14.34 -13.39 -4.97
C PHE A 225 -13.71 -13.93 -6.23
N THR A 226 -13.14 -15.13 -6.11
CA THR A 226 -12.56 -15.88 -7.23
C THR A 226 -13.46 -17.07 -7.52
N VAL A 227 -13.78 -17.27 -8.80
CA VAL A 227 -14.61 -18.39 -9.24
C VAL A 227 -13.87 -19.18 -10.31
N LYS A 228 -13.85 -20.51 -10.19
CA LYS A 228 -13.33 -21.38 -11.25
C LYS A 228 -14.25 -21.28 -12.46
N LEU A 229 -13.70 -20.84 -13.59
CA LEU A 229 -14.50 -20.64 -14.80
C LEU A 229 -14.99 -22.00 -15.34
N PRO A 230 -16.30 -22.14 -15.65
CA PRO A 230 -16.86 -23.37 -16.20
C PRO A 230 -16.55 -23.56 -17.70
N LYS A 231 -16.02 -22.52 -18.35
CA LYS A 231 -15.73 -22.44 -19.79
C LYS A 231 -14.42 -21.68 -19.99
N SER A 232 -13.96 -21.62 -21.25
CA SER A 232 -12.77 -20.84 -21.60
C SER A 232 -12.94 -19.37 -21.23
N ILE A 233 -11.84 -18.71 -20.88
CA ILE A 233 -11.84 -17.29 -20.50
C ILE A 233 -12.49 -16.41 -21.58
N GLN A 234 -12.22 -16.70 -22.86
CA GLN A 234 -12.81 -15.95 -23.97
C GLN A 234 -14.33 -16.08 -24.03
N PHE A 235 -14.88 -17.27 -23.77
CA PHE A 235 -16.32 -17.48 -23.73
C PHE A 235 -16.95 -16.66 -22.59
N VAL A 236 -16.33 -16.72 -21.40
CA VAL A 236 -16.82 -15.99 -20.22
C VAL A 236 -16.77 -14.50 -20.46
N LEU A 237 -15.65 -13.96 -20.97
CA LEU A 237 -15.50 -12.53 -21.26
C LEU A 237 -16.56 -12.05 -22.25
N ASN A 238 -16.73 -12.74 -23.38
CA ASN A 238 -17.76 -12.37 -24.37
C ASN A 238 -19.17 -12.38 -23.76
N HIS A 239 -19.47 -13.35 -22.89
CA HIS A 239 -20.78 -13.44 -22.26
C HIS A 239 -21.01 -12.37 -21.18
N VAL A 240 -19.97 -12.06 -20.39
CA VAL A 240 -20.01 -10.95 -19.43
C VAL A 240 -20.23 -9.63 -20.16
N GLU A 241 -19.54 -9.37 -21.27
CA GLU A 241 -19.76 -8.19 -22.10
C GLU A 241 -21.20 -8.07 -22.60
N LEU A 242 -21.81 -9.18 -23.05
CA LEU A 242 -23.22 -9.20 -23.45
C LEU A 242 -24.16 -8.86 -22.29
N ILE A 243 -23.91 -9.42 -21.10
CA ILE A 243 -24.68 -9.12 -19.90
C ILE A 243 -24.55 -7.64 -19.52
N LEU A 244 -23.33 -7.08 -19.54
CA LEU A 244 -23.10 -5.67 -19.23
C LEU A 244 -23.81 -4.75 -20.23
N LYS A 245 -23.79 -5.08 -21.53
CA LYS A 245 -24.53 -4.36 -22.57
C LYS A 245 -26.04 -4.42 -22.36
N ASP A 246 -26.60 -5.60 -22.05
CA ASP A 246 -28.05 -5.76 -21.75
C ASP A 246 -28.49 -4.92 -20.54
N LEU A 247 -27.59 -4.77 -19.57
CA LEU A 247 -27.78 -3.98 -18.36
C LEU A 247 -27.48 -2.47 -18.54
N ASP A 248 -27.18 -1.99 -19.75
CA ASP A 248 -26.75 -0.61 -20.04
C ASP A 248 -25.56 -0.16 -19.17
N ILE A 249 -24.66 -1.08 -18.83
CA ILE A 249 -23.46 -0.78 -18.06
C ILE A 249 -22.33 -0.48 -19.03
N VAL A 250 -21.78 0.74 -18.95
CA VAL A 250 -20.56 1.11 -19.66
C VAL A 250 -19.38 0.44 -18.98
N PHE A 251 -18.50 -0.17 -19.76
CA PHE A 251 -17.31 -0.86 -19.27
C PHE A 251 -16.11 -0.61 -20.18
N GLU A 252 -14.93 -0.72 -19.59
CA GLU A 252 -13.64 -0.69 -20.26
C GLU A 252 -13.05 -2.10 -20.24
N LYS A 253 -12.35 -2.47 -21.32
CA LYS A 253 -11.70 -3.77 -21.45
C LYS A 253 -10.22 -3.57 -21.77
N ASP A 254 -9.38 -4.21 -20.98
CA ASP A 254 -7.94 -4.26 -21.19
C ASP A 254 -7.48 -5.72 -21.11
N GLY A 255 -7.15 -6.31 -22.27
CA GLY A 255 -6.82 -7.73 -22.39
C GLY A 255 -7.93 -8.65 -21.87
N GLN A 256 -7.68 -9.26 -20.70
CA GLN A 256 -8.61 -10.18 -20.02
C GLN A 256 -9.38 -9.53 -18.87
N ASP A 257 -9.16 -8.24 -18.61
CA ASP A 257 -9.82 -7.50 -17.55
C ASP A 257 -10.99 -6.69 -18.09
N ILE A 258 -12.11 -6.69 -17.35
CA ILE A 258 -13.28 -5.86 -17.61
C ILE A 258 -13.55 -5.01 -16.37
N ARG A 259 -13.62 -3.68 -16.53
CA ARG A 259 -13.88 -2.72 -15.45
C ARG A 259 -15.14 -1.93 -15.74
N SER A 260 -15.98 -1.71 -14.73
CA SER A 260 -17.15 -0.83 -14.84
C SER A 260 -17.44 -0.14 -13.52
N VAL A 261 -17.97 1.08 -13.58
CA VAL A 261 -18.45 1.83 -12.41
C VAL A 261 -19.95 2.03 -12.53
N ILE A 262 -20.71 1.35 -11.68
CA ILE A 262 -22.17 1.38 -11.76
C ILE A 262 -22.73 2.34 -10.71
N ARG A 263 -23.20 3.50 -11.16
CA ARG A 263 -23.74 4.57 -10.27
C ARG A 263 -25.25 4.48 -10.05
N LYS A 264 -25.94 3.66 -10.82
CA LYS A 264 -27.40 3.48 -10.78
C LYS A 264 -27.74 2.00 -10.84
N ASN A 265 -28.74 1.58 -10.08
CA ASN A 265 -29.26 0.22 -10.17
C ASN A 265 -29.89 -0.03 -11.55
N THR A 266 -29.22 -0.84 -12.38
CA THR A 266 -29.73 -1.29 -13.69
C THR A 266 -30.15 -2.76 -13.69
N TRP A 267 -29.79 -3.52 -12.66
CA TRP A 267 -29.96 -4.98 -12.64
C TRP A 267 -31.21 -5.46 -11.93
N SER A 268 -31.78 -4.68 -11.00
CA SER A 268 -32.96 -5.11 -10.22
C SER A 268 -34.19 -5.30 -11.10
N ARG A 269 -35.12 -6.15 -10.64
CA ARG A 269 -36.41 -6.37 -11.32
C ARG A 269 -37.17 -5.05 -11.55
N ALA A 270 -37.13 -4.14 -10.58
CA ALA A 270 -37.75 -2.81 -10.69
C ALA A 270 -37.10 -1.95 -11.78
N ALA A 271 -35.76 -1.89 -11.82
CA ALA A 271 -35.02 -1.16 -12.85
C ALA A 271 -35.30 -1.70 -14.26
N ARG A 272 -35.31 -3.04 -14.43
CA ARG A 272 -35.62 -3.68 -15.71
C ARG A 272 -37.06 -3.42 -16.16
N ARG A 273 -38.03 -3.37 -15.24
CA ARG A 273 -39.44 -3.01 -15.56
C ARG A 273 -39.56 -1.57 -16.04
N GLN A 274 -38.91 -0.62 -15.36
CA GLN A 274 -38.89 0.79 -15.78
C GLN A 274 -38.25 0.98 -17.16
N LYS A 275 -37.18 0.23 -17.48
CA LYS A 275 -36.57 0.25 -18.82
C LYS A 275 -37.57 -0.18 -19.90
N ARG A 276 -38.29 -1.29 -19.68
CA ARG A 276 -39.30 -1.79 -20.64
C ARG A 276 -40.46 -0.82 -20.86
N GLN A 277 -40.86 -0.07 -19.83
CA GLN A 277 -41.93 0.94 -19.93
C GLN A 277 -41.52 2.20 -20.70
N LYS A 278 -40.21 2.46 -20.90
CA LYS A 278 -39.70 3.61 -21.66
C LYS A 278 -39.43 3.32 -23.15
N ILE A 279 -39.52 2.05 -23.56
CA ILE A 279 -39.28 1.60 -24.95
C ILE A 279 -40.62 1.48 -25.73
N VAL A 280 -41.75 1.75 -25.06
CA VAL A 280 -43.09 1.88 -25.65
C VAL A 280 -43.41 3.37 -25.76
#